data_AF-A0A7V2NLS8-F1
#
_entry.id   AF-A0A7V2NLS8-F1
#
_cell.length_a   1.000
_cell.length_b   1.000
_cell.length_c   1.000
_cell.angle_alpha   90.00
_cell.angle_beta   90.00
_cell.angle_gamma   90.00
#
_symmetry.space_group_name_H-M   'P 1'
#
loop_
_entity.id
_entity.type
_entity.pdbx_description
1 polymer ?
#
loop_
_entity_poly.entity_id
_entity_poly.type
_entity_poly.pdbx_seq_one_letter_code
_entity_poly.pdbx_strand_id
1 'polypeptide(L)' 'MEIDASTKVGAILRDYPELTDWFMELGLCGCGHDSNMMWTLERLAREKNMDVAALLDDINERIA' A
#
# COMPACT_ATOMS: atom_id res chain seq x y z
N MET A 1 -6.36 2.71 12.97
CA MET A 1 -5.39 3.74 12.53
C MET A 1 -5.90 4.21 11.19
N GLU A 2 -5.99 5.52 10.94
CA GLU A 2 -6.41 5.99 9.61
C GLU A 2 -5.21 5.90 8.67
N ILE A 3 -5.37 5.17 7.56
CA ILE A 3 -4.32 5.07 6.54
C ILE A 3 -4.49 6.21 5.57
N ASP A 4 -3.42 6.99 5.38
CA ASP A 4 -3.39 8.15 4.49
C ASP A 4 -2.32 8.02 3.39
N ALA A 5 -2.31 8.97 2.45
CA ALA A 5 -1.41 8.98 1.30
C ALA A 5 0.09 9.00 1.67
N SER A 6 0.43 9.49 2.88
CA SER A 6 1.81 9.56 3.38
C SER A 6 2.27 8.27 4.05
N THR A 7 1.33 7.37 4.35
CA THR A 7 1.60 6.08 4.99
C THR A 7 2.43 5.20 4.08
N LYS A 8 3.44 4.52 4.65
CA LYS A 8 4.33 3.62 3.90
C LYS A 8 3.74 2.22 3.77
N VAL A 9 3.94 1.58 2.62
CA VAL A 9 3.51 0.18 2.38
C VAL A 9 4.00 -0.77 3.48
N GLY A 10 5.25 -0.65 3.89
CA GLY A 10 5.82 -1.50 4.93
C GLY A 10 5.27 -1.23 6.33
N ALA A 11 4.74 -0.03 6.60
CA ALA A 11 4.03 0.23 7.84
C ALA A 11 2.66 -0.47 7.84
N ILE A 12 1.94 -0.40 6.71
CA ILE A 12 0.66 -1.07 6.53
C ILE A 12 0.83 -2.58 6.72
N LEU A 13 1.76 -3.22 6.01
CA LEU A 13 1.94 -4.67 6.08
C LEU A 13 2.53 -5.17 7.41
N ARG A 14 3.19 -4.31 8.17
CA ARG A 14 3.63 -4.62 9.53
C ARG A 14 2.44 -4.61 10.50
N ASP A 15 1.55 -3.63 10.36
CA ASP A 15 0.46 -3.40 11.29
C ASP A 15 -0.81 -4.22 10.91
N TYR A 16 -0.95 -4.59 9.63
CA TYR A 16 -2.05 -5.35 9.02
C TYR A 16 -1.50 -6.46 8.09
N PRO A 17 -0.81 -7.49 8.62
CA PRO A 17 -0.16 -8.54 7.83
C PRO A 17 -1.14 -9.34 6.95
N GLU A 18 -2.43 -9.40 7.28
CA GLU A 18 -3.50 -10.01 6.49
C GLU A 18 -3.67 -9.38 5.10
N LEU A 19 -3.17 -8.16 4.88
CA LEU A 19 -3.21 -7.49 3.58
C LEU A 19 -2.09 -7.96 2.64
N THR A 20 -1.13 -8.78 3.10
CA THR A 20 0.06 -9.16 2.32
C THR A 20 -0.32 -9.82 1.00
N ASP A 21 -1.22 -10.81 1.01
CA ASP A 21 -1.63 -11.52 -0.21
C ASP A 21 -2.30 -10.57 -1.21
N TRP A 22 -3.16 -9.67 -0.73
CA TRP A 22 -3.81 -8.67 -1.56
C TRP A 22 -2.82 -7.67 -2.18
N PHE A 23 -1.84 -7.19 -1.40
CA PHE A 23 -0.77 -6.33 -1.93
C PHE A 23 0.10 -7.08 -2.95
N MET A 24 0.34 -8.39 -2.76
CA MET A 24 1.08 -9.20 -3.73
C MET A 24 0.32 -9.39 -5.04
N GLU A 25 -0.98 -9.70 -4.97
CA GLU A 25 -1.85 -9.86 -6.14
C GLU A 25 -1.90 -8.59 -7.00
N LEU A 26 -1.88 -7.42 -6.36
CA LEU A 26 -1.82 -6.12 -7.04
C LEU A 26 -0.39 -5.67 -7.42
N GLY A 27 0.64 -6.45 -7.04
CA GLY A 27 2.04 -6.11 -7.32
C GLY A 27 2.55 -4.86 -6.58
N LEU A 28 1.97 -4.57 -5.41
CA LEU A 28 2.21 -3.38 -4.61
C LEU A 28 3.33 -3.54 -3.57
N CYS A 29 3.65 -4.76 -3.13
CA CYS A 29 4.68 -5.02 -2.10
C CYS A 29 5.94 -5.72 -2.65
N GLY A 30 6.36 -5.39 -3.87
CA GLY A 30 7.51 -6.02 -4.52
C GLY A 30 8.84 -5.80 -3.79
N CYS A 31 9.67 -6.85 -3.75
CA CYS A 31 11.03 -6.84 -3.21
C CYS A 31 12.05 -6.67 -4.34
N GLY A 32 12.85 -5.59 -4.32
CA GLY A 32 13.87 -5.29 -5.33
C GLY A 32 14.84 -4.21 -4.86
N HIS A 33 15.74 -3.74 -5.75
CA HIS A 33 16.73 -2.71 -5.43
C HIS A 33 16.08 -1.39 -4.94
N ASP A 34 14.86 -1.10 -5.39
CA ASP A 34 13.96 -0.09 -4.82
C ASP A 34 12.71 -0.82 -4.32
N SER A 35 12.69 -1.16 -3.03
CA SER A 35 11.59 -1.89 -2.43
C SER A 35 10.39 -0.98 -2.22
N ASN A 36 9.25 -1.37 -2.79
CA ASN A 36 7.98 -0.65 -2.61
C ASN A 36 7.59 -0.53 -1.13
N MET A 37 8.12 -1.39 -0.27
CA MET A 37 7.90 -1.35 1.19
C MET A 37 8.24 0.01 1.82
N MET A 38 9.16 0.76 1.22
CA MET A 38 9.57 2.07 1.72
C MET A 38 8.82 3.24 1.08
N TRP A 39 7.97 2.96 0.09
CA TRP A 39 7.21 3.98 -0.62
C TRP A 39 5.97 4.38 0.16
N THR A 40 5.61 5.66 0.07
CA THR A 40 4.29 6.15 0.48
C THR A 40 3.23 5.64 -0.50
N LEU A 41 1.97 5.56 -0.05
CA LEU A 41 0.85 5.21 -0.93
C LEU A 41 0.68 6.19 -2.10
N GLU A 42 0.94 7.49 -1.88
CA GLU A 42 0.96 8.49 -2.96
C GLU A 42 1.99 8.15 -4.04
N ARG A 43 3.23 7.86 -3.64
CA ARG A 43 4.28 7.48 -4.58
C ARG A 43 3.90 6.19 -5.28
N LEU A 44 3.47 5.18 -4.53
CA LEU A 44 3.08 3.88 -5.07
C LEU A 44 2.01 4.03 -6.16
N ALA A 45 0.93 4.77 -5.87
CA ALA A 45 -0.15 5.02 -6.82
C ALA A 45 0.37 5.73 -8.08
N ARG A 46 1.22 6.75 -7.94
CA ARG A 46 1.82 7.45 -9.08
C ARG A 46 2.69 6.53 -9.95
N GLU A 47 3.60 5.77 -9.36
CA GLU A 47 4.51 4.87 -10.10
C GLU A 47 3.77 3.69 -10.76
N LYS A 48 2.62 3.29 -10.19
CA LYS A 48 1.76 2.22 -10.71
C LYS A 48 0.61 2.72 -11.58
N ASN A 49 0.51 4.04 -11.80
CA ASN A 49 -0.58 4.69 -12.53
C ASN A 49 -1.98 4.30 -11.99
N MET A 50 -2.13 4.35 -10.67
CA MET A 50 -3.38 4.06 -9.94
C MET A 50 -3.97 5.35 -9.36
N ASP A 51 -5.28 5.33 -9.10
CA ASP A 51 -5.94 6.38 -8.34
C ASP A 51 -5.63 6.21 -6.84
N VAL A 52 -4.99 7.22 -6.25
CA VAL A 52 -4.60 7.20 -4.83
C VAL A 52 -5.82 7.24 -3.91
N ALA A 53 -6.91 7.92 -4.28
CA ALA A 53 -8.10 8.00 -3.46
C ALA A 53 -8.80 6.63 -3.41
N ALA A 54 -8.99 5.99 -4.56
CA ALA A 54 -9.55 4.64 -4.63
C ALA A 54 -8.70 3.61 -3.87
N LEU A 55 -7.37 3.71 -3.96
CA LEU A 55 -6.47 2.83 -3.21
C LEU A 55 -6.60 3.01 -1.69
N LEU A 56 -6.75 4.26 -1.23
CA LEU A 56 -6.94 4.55 0.19
C LEU A 56 -8.29 4.04 0.70
N ASP A 57 -9.35 4.22 -0.08
CA ASP A 57 -10.69 3.70 0.24
C ASP A 57 -10.65 2.17 0.37
N ASP A 58 -10.10 1.47 -0.62
CA ASP A 58 -9.94 0.01 -0.61
C ASP A 58 -9.16 -0.50 0.61
N ILE A 59 -8.08 0.19 1.00
CA ILE A 59 -7.27 -0.20 2.17
C ILE A 59 -8.07 0.03 3.45
N ASN A 60 -8.69 1.19 3.62
CA ASN A 60 -9.43 1.54 4.83
C ASN A 60 -10.67 0.65 5.02
N GLU A 61 -11.36 0.26 3.95
CA GLU A 61 -12.48 -0.69 4.01
C GLU A 61 -12.06 -2.09 4.50
N ARG A 62 -10.84 -2.52 4.20
CA ARG A 62 -10.33 -3.86 4.57
C ARG A 62 -9.84 -3.96 6.01
N ILE A 63 -9.45 -2.84 6.62
CA ILE A 63 -8.92 -2.80 7.99
C ILE A 63 -9.94 -2.31 9.04
N ALA A 64 -11.15 -1.96 8.58
CA ALA A 64 -12.29 -1.58 9.43
C ALA A 64 -12.97 -2.82 10.03
#